data_AF-A0A1J3CU47-F1
#
_entry.id   AF-A0A1J3CU47-F1
#
_cell.length_a   1.000
_cell.length_b   1.000
_cell.length_c   1.000
_cell.angle_alpha   90.00
_cell.angle_beta   90.00
_cell.angle_gamma   90.00
#
_symmetry.space_group_name_H-M   'P 1'
#
loop_
_entity.id
_entity.type
_entity.pdbx_description
1 polymer ?
#
loop_
_entity_poly.entity_id
_entity_poly.type
_entity_poly.pdbx_seq_one_letter_code
_entity_poly.pdbx_strand_id
1 'polypeptide(L)'
;NRRTKNVAPIPKPGDVGAQAVAIRIAGDESAFVGCGFFGAQDTLHDDRGRHYFKDCYIQGSIDFIFGNAKSLYQDCQIISMANQLSPGSKAINGAVTANGRSSKEENSGFSFVNCSIGGTGHVWLGRAW
;
A
#
# COMPACT_ATOMS: atom_id res chain seq x y z
N ASN A 1 -16.41 12.53 -0.60
CA ASN A 1 -15.28 11.57 -0.72
C ASN A 1 -14.08 12.22 -1.36
N ARG A 2 -12.93 12.26 -0.66
CA ARG A 2 -11.65 12.72 -1.21
C ARG A 2 -10.93 11.54 -1.85
N ARG A 3 -10.66 11.60 -3.16
CA ARG A 3 -10.05 10.52 -3.94
C ARG A 3 -8.74 10.98 -4.55
N THR A 4 -7.67 10.24 -4.30
CA THR A 4 -6.37 10.43 -4.94
C THR A 4 -6.09 9.22 -5.81
N LYS A 5 -5.80 9.44 -7.11
CA LYS A 5 -5.57 8.38 -8.07
C LYS A 5 -4.44 8.78 -9.03
N ASN A 6 -3.48 7.88 -9.25
CA ASN A 6 -2.61 7.98 -10.42
C ASN A 6 -3.33 7.38 -11.63
N VAL A 7 -3.39 8.12 -12.74
CA VAL A 7 -4.06 7.72 -13.99
C VAL A 7 -3.11 7.13 -15.03
N ALA A 8 -1.84 6.92 -14.67
CA ALA A 8 -0.90 6.18 -15.49
C ALA A 8 -1.49 4.81 -15.89
N PRO A 9 -1.19 4.31 -17.10
CA PRO A 9 -1.60 2.97 -17.50
C PRO A 9 -1.15 1.96 -16.45
N ILE A 10 -2.09 1.11 -16.01
CA ILE A 10 -1.79 0.07 -15.03
C ILE A 10 -0.86 -0.93 -15.71
N PRO A 11 0.39 -1.05 -15.24
CA PRO A 11 1.33 -1.97 -15.86
C PRO A 11 0.97 -3.41 -15.50
N LYS A 12 1.52 -4.36 -16.25
CA LYS A 12 1.38 -5.77 -15.88
C LYS A 12 2.15 -6.02 -14.59
N PRO A 13 1.68 -6.90 -13.69
CA PRO A 13 2.43 -7.27 -12.51
C PRO A 13 3.83 -7.77 -12.87
N GLY A 14 4.85 -7.18 -12.25
CA GLY A 14 6.25 -7.52 -12.49
C GLY A 14 6.96 -6.72 -13.58
N ASP A 15 6.27 -5.77 -14.24
CA ASP A 15 6.91 -4.86 -15.19
C ASP A 15 7.98 -4.01 -14.47
N VAL A 16 9.20 -4.01 -15.01
CA VAL A 16 10.32 -3.25 -14.46
C VAL A 16 10.16 -1.76 -14.78
N GLY A 17 10.29 -0.91 -13.76
CA GLY A 17 10.22 0.56 -13.94
C GLY A 17 8.81 1.11 -14.08
N ALA A 18 7.79 0.34 -13.71
CA ALA A 18 6.39 0.70 -13.90
C ALA A 18 5.68 1.26 -12.65
N GLN A 19 6.45 1.66 -11.63
CA GLN A 19 5.94 2.27 -10.41
C GLN A 19 5.12 3.53 -10.70
N ALA A 20 3.94 3.65 -10.08
CA ALA A 20 3.03 4.77 -10.34
C ALA A 20 2.35 5.26 -9.05
N VAL A 21 3.07 6.10 -8.31
CA VAL A 21 2.63 6.65 -7.02
C VAL A 21 1.39 7.53 -7.18
N ALA A 22 0.34 7.24 -6.41
CA ALA A 22 -0.85 8.09 -6.33
C ALA A 22 -0.65 9.25 -5.36
N ILE A 23 0.04 8.99 -4.24
CA ILE A 23 0.41 10.03 -3.27
C ILE A 23 1.72 9.67 -2.57
N ARG A 24 2.52 10.70 -2.30
CA ARG A 24 3.67 10.63 -1.39
C ARG A 24 3.42 11.54 -0.19
N ILE A 25 3.63 11.01 1.01
CA ILE A 25 3.41 11.73 2.27
C ILE A 25 4.73 11.76 3.04
N ALA A 26 5.30 12.95 3.17
CA ALA A 26 6.61 13.17 3.81
C ALA A 26 6.58 14.22 4.93
N GLY A 27 5.39 14.69 5.30
CA GLY A 27 5.15 15.67 6.35
C GLY A 27 4.66 15.00 7.63
N ASP A 28 5.19 15.41 8.78
CA ASP A 28 4.87 14.80 10.08
C ASP A 28 3.46 15.17 10.58
N GLU A 29 2.89 14.34 11.44
CA GLU A 29 1.55 14.51 12.05
C GLU A 29 0.40 14.63 11.03
N SER A 30 0.50 13.94 9.91
CA SER A 30 -0.53 13.93 8.86
C SER A 30 -1.67 12.96 9.18
N ALA A 31 -2.92 13.39 8.98
CA ALA A 31 -4.11 12.55 9.16
C ALA A 31 -4.99 12.50 7.90
N PHE A 32 -5.45 11.30 7.56
CA PHE A 32 -6.35 11.04 6.43
C PHE A 32 -7.58 10.27 6.93
N VAL A 33 -8.77 10.85 6.77
CA VAL A 33 -10.03 10.27 7.27
C VAL A 33 -11.05 10.20 6.14
N GLY A 34 -11.57 9.00 5.85
CA GLY A 34 -12.53 8.80 4.76
C GLY A 34 -11.95 9.06 3.36
N CYS A 35 -10.65 8.81 3.19
CA CYS A 35 -9.94 9.02 1.93
C CYS A 35 -9.85 7.74 1.11
N GLY A 36 -9.79 7.88 -0.21
CA GLY A 36 -9.54 6.79 -1.13
C GLY A 36 -8.24 6.98 -1.91
N PHE A 37 -7.36 5.99 -1.91
CA PHE A 37 -6.08 5.96 -2.61
C PHE A 37 -6.08 4.82 -3.63
N PHE A 38 -5.85 5.15 -4.91
CA PHE A 38 -6.01 4.22 -6.03
C PHE A 38 -4.78 4.22 -6.92
N GLY A 39 -4.19 3.05 -7.12
CA GLY A 39 -3.07 2.83 -8.03
C GLY A 39 -2.86 1.34 -8.29
N ALA A 40 -1.66 0.99 -8.74
CA ALA A 40 -1.24 -0.39 -8.94
C ALA A 40 0.02 -0.64 -8.11
N GLN A 41 1.20 -0.61 -8.73
CA GLN A 41 2.46 -0.66 -8.02
C GLN A 41 2.77 0.69 -7.35
N ASP A 42 3.21 0.64 -6.09
CA ASP A 42 3.67 1.79 -5.30
C ASP A 42 2.58 2.87 -5.06
N THR A 43 1.33 2.46 -4.84
CA THR A 43 0.18 3.39 -4.75
C THR A 43 0.34 4.48 -3.68
N LEU A 44 0.60 4.10 -2.44
CA LEU A 44 0.71 4.98 -1.27
C LEU A 44 2.16 4.97 -0.77
N HIS A 45 2.91 6.02 -1.12
CA HIS A 45 4.26 6.23 -0.61
C HIS A 45 4.19 6.94 0.74
N ASP A 46 4.07 6.13 1.78
CA ASP A 46 4.10 6.48 3.20
C ASP A 46 5.56 6.70 3.66
N ASP A 47 6.19 7.74 3.09
CA ASP A 47 7.64 7.98 3.04
C ASP A 47 8.26 8.13 4.43
N ARG A 48 7.86 9.17 5.17
CA ARG A 48 8.43 9.49 6.50
C ARG A 48 7.48 10.34 7.33
N GLY A 49 7.61 10.24 8.66
CA GLY A 49 6.79 10.98 9.62
C GLY A 49 5.83 10.08 10.39
N ARG A 50 4.96 10.68 11.20
CA ARG A 50 3.90 10.02 11.96
C ARG A 50 2.57 10.26 11.27
N HIS A 51 1.92 9.19 10.80
CA HIS A 51 0.68 9.33 10.05
C HIS A 51 -0.46 8.49 10.63
N TYR A 52 -1.67 8.99 10.47
CA TYR A 52 -2.90 8.30 10.88
C TYR A 52 -3.88 8.22 9.71
N PHE A 53 -4.29 7.00 9.38
CA PHE A 53 -5.29 6.71 8.36
C PHE A 53 -6.50 6.07 9.03
N LYS A 54 -7.67 6.68 8.88
CA LYS A 54 -8.92 6.17 9.46
C LYS A 54 -10.02 6.06 8.40
N ASP A 55 -10.75 4.95 8.40
CA ASP A 55 -11.89 4.74 7.49
C ASP A 55 -11.50 4.93 6.01
N CYS A 56 -10.25 4.59 5.66
CA CYS A 56 -9.71 4.81 4.32
C CYS A 56 -9.86 3.58 3.43
N TYR A 57 -9.94 3.80 2.13
CA TYR A 57 -9.89 2.77 1.10
C TYR A 57 -8.55 2.85 0.36
N ILE A 58 -7.78 1.77 0.34
CA ILE A 58 -6.46 1.72 -0.30
C ILE A 58 -6.43 0.55 -1.28
N GLN A 59 -6.15 0.81 -2.55
CA GLN A 59 -6.11 -0.21 -3.60
C GLN A 59 -4.80 -0.19 -4.39
N GLY A 60 -4.21 -1.36 -4.59
CA GLY A 60 -3.05 -1.55 -5.47
C GLY A 60 -2.66 -3.02 -5.67
N SER A 61 -1.50 -3.28 -6.27
CA SER A 61 -1.04 -4.63 -6.65
C SER A 61 0.25 -5.04 -5.93
N ILE A 62 1.35 -4.33 -6.16
CA ILE A 62 2.69 -4.60 -5.62
C ILE A 62 3.11 -3.43 -4.75
N ASP A 63 3.59 -3.71 -3.54
CA ASP A 63 4.14 -2.74 -2.58
C ASP A 63 3.26 -1.50 -2.42
N PHE A 64 1.94 -1.67 -2.47
CA PHE A 64 1.05 -0.53 -2.69
C PHE A 64 0.84 0.33 -1.45
N ILE A 65 1.38 -0.08 -0.29
CA ILE A 65 1.65 0.74 0.88
C ILE A 65 3.14 0.57 1.21
N PHE A 66 3.97 1.57 0.95
CA PHE A 66 5.43 1.44 1.10
C PHE A 66 6.07 2.71 1.65
N GLY A 67 7.29 2.57 2.15
CA GLY A 67 8.07 3.68 2.73
C GLY A 67 8.57 3.35 4.13
N ASN A 68 8.91 4.38 4.90
CA ASN A 68 9.53 4.24 6.22
C ASN A 68 8.86 5.12 7.31
N ALA A 69 7.58 5.48 7.12
CA ALA A 69 6.83 6.21 8.14
C ALA A 69 6.48 5.35 9.37
N LYS A 70 6.06 6.03 10.44
CA LYS A 70 5.42 5.44 11.62
C LYS A 70 3.91 5.68 11.52
N SER A 71 3.18 4.67 11.05
CA SER A 71 1.80 4.87 10.64
C SER A 71 0.83 3.90 11.31
N LEU A 72 -0.33 4.43 11.70
CA LEU A 72 -1.48 3.65 12.13
C LEU A 72 -2.57 3.73 11.07
N TYR A 73 -2.96 2.58 10.57
CA TYR A 73 -4.11 2.36 9.70
C TYR A 73 -5.23 1.73 10.54
N GLN A 74 -6.34 2.41 10.70
CA GLN A 74 -7.45 1.99 11.54
C GLN A 74 -8.75 1.95 10.72
N ASP A 75 -9.51 0.87 10.84
CA ASP A 75 -10.83 0.73 10.17
C ASP A 75 -10.74 0.86 8.63
N CYS A 76 -9.55 0.61 8.06
CA CYS A 76 -9.31 0.77 6.63
C CYS A 76 -9.66 -0.49 5.83
N GLN A 77 -10.06 -0.30 4.57
CA GLN A 77 -10.20 -1.36 3.59
C GLN A 77 -8.97 -1.39 2.68
N ILE A 78 -8.30 -2.54 2.65
CA ILE A 78 -7.07 -2.76 1.90
C ILE A 78 -7.36 -3.75 0.78
N ILE A 79 -7.42 -3.27 -0.46
CA ILE A 79 -7.94 -4.04 -1.59
C ILE A 79 -6.84 -4.31 -2.61
N SER A 80 -6.45 -5.58 -2.73
CA SER A 80 -5.55 -5.98 -3.81
C SER A 80 -6.27 -5.99 -5.15
N MET A 81 -5.58 -5.53 -6.18
CA MET A 81 -5.96 -5.70 -7.57
C MET A 81 -4.88 -6.43 -8.38
N ALA A 82 -4.10 -7.30 -7.71
CA ALA A 82 -3.17 -8.17 -8.41
C ALA A 82 -3.91 -9.11 -9.37
N ASN A 83 -3.25 -9.54 -10.44
CA ASN A 83 -3.87 -10.37 -11.47
C ASN A 83 -4.41 -11.66 -10.86
N GLN A 84 -5.59 -12.10 -11.32
CA GLN A 84 -6.05 -13.43 -10.98
C GLN A 84 -5.10 -14.49 -11.55
N LEU A 85 -4.87 -15.52 -10.76
CA LEU A 85 -4.03 -16.64 -11.13
C LEU A 85 -4.91 -17.83 -11.48
N SER A 86 -4.42 -18.67 -12.40
CA SER A 86 -5.09 -19.92 -12.76
C SER A 86 -5.34 -20.78 -11.51
N PRO A 87 -6.48 -21.50 -11.44
CA PRO A 87 -6.76 -22.40 -10.34
C PRO A 87 -5.59 -23.36 -10.07
N GLY A 88 -5.19 -23.48 -8.79
CA GLY A 88 -4.07 -24.33 -8.38
C GLY A 88 -2.68 -23.71 -8.49
N SER A 89 -2.53 -22.50 -9.05
CA SER A 89 -1.27 -21.77 -9.03
C SER A 89 -0.85 -21.43 -7.59
N LYS A 90 0.43 -21.59 -7.28
CA LYS A 90 1.03 -21.13 -6.01
C LYS A 90 1.87 -19.87 -6.17
N ALA A 91 1.87 -19.28 -7.37
CA ALA A 91 2.60 -18.04 -7.62
C ALA A 91 2.03 -16.92 -6.74
N ILE A 92 2.90 -15.99 -6.35
CA ILE A 92 2.53 -14.76 -5.65
C ILE A 92 2.86 -13.60 -6.58
N ASN A 93 1.91 -12.71 -6.79
CA ASN A 93 2.01 -11.63 -7.78
C ASN A 93 1.58 -10.27 -7.23
N GLY A 94 1.51 -10.15 -5.91
CA GLY A 94 1.32 -8.88 -5.22
C GLY A 94 1.87 -8.91 -3.80
N ALA A 95 1.97 -7.71 -3.23
CA ALA A 95 2.38 -7.50 -1.85
C ALA A 95 1.66 -6.25 -1.34
N VAL A 96 1.08 -6.35 -0.14
CA VAL A 96 0.37 -5.23 0.47
C VAL A 96 1.35 -4.17 0.94
N THR A 97 2.37 -4.57 1.70
CA THR A 97 3.33 -3.65 2.29
C THR A 97 4.77 -3.88 1.85
N ALA A 98 5.53 -2.80 1.75
CA ALA A 98 6.99 -2.83 1.67
C ALA A 98 7.57 -1.76 2.59
N ASN A 99 7.86 -2.14 3.84
CA ASN A 99 8.43 -1.22 4.82
C ASN A 99 9.96 -1.21 4.69
N GLY A 100 10.53 0.00 4.59
CA GLY A 100 11.95 0.23 4.36
C GLY A 100 12.77 0.51 5.62
N ARG A 101 12.33 0.05 6.80
CA ARG A 101 13.09 0.27 8.03
C ARG A 101 14.46 -0.38 7.94
N SER A 102 15.51 0.43 8.06
CA SER A 102 16.89 0.02 7.76
C SER A 102 17.70 -0.39 9.00
N SER A 103 17.23 -0.01 10.19
CA SER A 103 17.94 -0.28 11.45
C SER A 103 16.98 -0.62 12.61
N LYS A 104 17.52 -1.02 13.77
CA LYS A 104 16.70 -1.29 14.96
C LYS A 104 16.37 -0.01 15.74
N GLU A 105 17.13 1.04 15.50
CA GLU A 105 17.04 2.34 16.16
C GLU A 105 15.95 3.21 15.51
N GLU A 106 15.57 2.91 14.26
CA GLU A 106 14.45 3.57 13.59
C GLU A 106 13.10 3.22 14.25
N ASN A 107 12.40 4.23 14.72
CA ASN A 107 11.06 4.13 15.30
C ASN A 107 9.98 4.27 14.22
N SER A 108 10.06 3.45 13.18
CA SER A 108 9.12 3.39 12.06
C SER A 108 8.42 2.04 12.00
N GLY A 109 7.36 1.98 11.19
CA GLY A 109 6.57 0.77 10.99
C GLY A 109 5.11 1.08 10.68
N PHE A 110 4.44 0.11 10.09
CA PHE A 110 3.02 0.19 9.77
C PHE A 110 2.22 -0.71 10.71
N SER A 111 1.20 -0.16 11.35
CA SER A 111 0.26 -0.89 12.22
C SER A 111 -1.13 -0.85 11.60
N PHE A 112 -1.81 -2.00 11.55
CA PHE A 112 -3.15 -2.13 10.99
C PHE A 112 -4.09 -2.67 12.06
N VAL A 113 -5.14 -1.91 12.40
CA VAL A 113 -6.08 -2.21 13.47
C VAL A 113 -7.50 -2.19 12.93
N ASN A 114 -8.23 -3.30 13.09
CA ASN A 114 -9.59 -3.46 12.57
C ASN A 114 -9.71 -3.17 11.04
N CYS A 115 -8.62 -3.36 10.31
CA CYS A 115 -8.63 -3.27 8.86
C CYS A 115 -9.13 -4.58 8.24
N SER A 116 -9.73 -4.49 7.05
CA SER A 116 -10.02 -5.65 6.21
C SER A 116 -9.07 -5.72 5.03
N ILE A 117 -8.70 -6.93 4.64
CA ILE A 117 -7.91 -7.21 3.43
C ILE A 117 -8.77 -8.06 2.49
N GLY A 118 -8.83 -7.67 1.22
CA GLY A 118 -9.56 -8.41 0.20
C GLY A 118 -9.05 -8.12 -1.21
N GLY A 119 -9.82 -8.50 -2.22
CA GLY A 119 -9.50 -8.24 -3.63
C GLY A 119 -9.08 -9.50 -4.40
N THR A 120 -8.20 -9.33 -5.39
CA THR A 120 -7.81 -10.39 -6.33
C THR A 120 -6.32 -10.73 -6.27
N GLY A 121 -5.96 -11.89 -6.84
CA GLY A 121 -4.59 -12.38 -6.92
C GLY A 121 -4.12 -13.05 -5.63
N HIS A 122 -2.88 -13.54 -5.65
CA HIS A 122 -2.23 -14.04 -4.45
C HIS A 122 -1.23 -13.01 -3.97
N VAL A 123 -1.38 -12.55 -2.74
CA VAL A 123 -0.58 -11.46 -2.18
C VAL A 123 0.07 -11.85 -0.87
N TRP A 124 1.29 -11.36 -0.68
CA TRP A 124 1.88 -11.30 0.65
C TRP A 124 1.31 -10.12 1.44
N LEU A 125 1.20 -10.26 2.76
CA LEU A 125 0.91 -9.12 3.65
C LEU A 125 2.03 -8.08 3.61
N GLY A 126 3.26 -8.52 3.35
CA GLY A 126 4.36 -7.61 3.10
C GLY A 126 5.63 -8.33 2.70
N ARG A 127 6.61 -7.55 2.27
CA ARG A 127 8.01 -7.94 2.06
C ARG A 127 8.94 -6.83 2.56
N ALA A 128 10.17 -7.18 2.91
CA ALA A 128 11.18 -6.16 3.17
C ALA A 128 11.52 -5.44 1.86
N TRP A 129 11.53 -4.10 1.89
CA TRP A 129 11.97 -3.27 0.78
C TRP A 129 13.50 -3.27 0.68
#